data_AF-A0A8J7HP52-F1
#
_entry.id   AF-A0A8J7HP52-F1
#
_cell.length_a   1.000
_cell.length_b   1.000
_cell.length_c   1.000
_cell.angle_alpha   90.00
_cell.angle_beta   90.00
_cell.angle_gamma   90.00
#
_symmetry.space_group_name_H-M   'P 1'
#
loop_
_entity.id
_entity.type
_entity.pdbx_description
1 polymer ?
#
loop_
_entity_poly.entity_id
_entity_poly.type
_entity_poly.pdbx_seq_one_letter_code
_entity_poly.pdbx_strand_id
1 'polypeptide(L)'
;MSSILRIKDIGTTIFKQSTQQSDDLKKSDPTYVARAGELYFVTSIDRDVKKYGGDHWKVTFEKKLQPREGGNPIQTWFVYQGDVEEYRLVK
;
A
#
# COMPACT_ATOMS: atom_id res chain seq x y z
N MET A 1 7.49 -11.65 -9.88
CA MET A 1 6.64 -11.37 -11.05
C MET A 1 6.05 -10.00 -10.82
N SER A 2 6.15 -9.09 -11.80
CA SER A 2 5.45 -7.81 -11.70
C SER A 2 3.95 -8.03 -11.78
N SER A 3 3.21 -7.37 -10.89
CA SER A 3 1.75 -7.32 -10.91
C SER A 3 1.29 -5.87 -10.81
N ILE A 4 -0.01 -5.65 -10.98
CA ILE A 4 -0.63 -4.33 -10.82
C ILE A 4 -1.47 -4.37 -9.55
N LEU A 5 -1.23 -3.42 -8.65
CA LEU A 5 -2.11 -3.12 -7.53
C LEU A 5 -3.12 -2.06 -7.97
N ARG A 6 -4.41 -2.36 -7.91
CA ARG A 6 -5.50 -1.40 -8.13
C ARG A 6 -6.11 -1.00 -6.80
N ILE A 7 -6.45 0.28 -6.68
CA ILE A 7 -7.31 0.78 -5.60
C ILE A 7 -8.77 0.62 -6.01
N LYS A 8 -9.57 -0.04 -5.17
CA LYS A 8 -11.01 -0.22 -5.41
C LYS A 8 -11.73 1.12 -5.47
N ASP A 9 -12.91 1.13 -6.08
CA ASP A 9 -13.76 2.34 -6.20
C ASP A 9 -14.48 2.68 -4.87
N ILE A 10 -13.70 3.01 -3.85
CA ILE A 10 -14.16 3.26 -2.47
C ILE A 10 -13.73 4.65 -1.93
N GLY A 11 -13.28 5.54 -2.82
CA GLY A 11 -12.79 6.88 -2.46
C GLY A 11 -11.27 6.94 -2.34
N THR A 12 -10.72 6.78 -1.12
CA THR A 12 -9.27 6.85 -0.87
C THR A 12 -8.83 5.82 0.14
N THR A 13 -7.60 5.32 -0.01
CA THR A 13 -6.93 4.48 0.98
C THR A 13 -5.57 5.08 1.37
N ILE A 14 -5.09 4.72 2.55
CA ILE A 14 -3.83 5.21 3.10
C ILE A 14 -2.84 4.07 3.18
N PHE A 15 -1.72 4.24 2.50
CA PHE A 15 -0.55 3.38 2.63
C PHE A 15 0.31 3.88 3.79
N LYS A 16 0.82 2.95 4.59
CA LYS A 16 1.51 3.24 5.86
C LYS A 16 2.76 2.38 6.05
N GLN A 17 3.62 2.75 6.98
CA GLN A 17 4.84 1.98 7.30
C GLN A 17 4.64 0.93 8.41
N SER A 18 3.43 0.85 8.97
CA SER A 18 3.02 -0.17 9.95
C SER A 18 1.58 -0.63 9.67
N THR A 19 1.15 -1.70 10.37
CA THR A 19 -0.23 -2.24 10.30
C THR A 19 -1.20 -1.57 11.28
N GLN A 20 -0.75 -0.52 11.99
CA GLN A 20 -1.59 0.22 12.93
C GLN A 20 -2.74 0.91 12.18
N GLN A 21 -3.85 1.16 12.88
CA GLN A 21 -4.91 1.98 12.32
C GLN A 21 -4.42 3.41 12.11
N SER A 22 -5.00 4.10 11.13
CA SER A 22 -4.49 5.42 10.73
C SER A 22 -4.59 6.44 11.85
N ASP A 23 -5.58 6.30 12.73
CA ASP A 23 -5.80 7.17 13.90
C ASP A 23 -4.75 6.94 15.01
N ASP A 24 -4.05 5.80 14.99
CA ASP A 24 -3.00 5.46 15.95
C ASP A 24 -1.60 5.90 15.47
N LEU A 25 -1.49 6.41 14.23
CA LEU A 25 -0.22 6.89 13.68
C LEU A 25 0.16 8.25 14.28
N LYS A 26 1.45 8.45 14.50
CA LYS A 26 2.00 9.77 14.80
C LYS A 26 1.91 10.64 13.56
N LYS A 27 1.75 11.96 13.75
CA LYS A 27 1.76 12.94 12.64
C LYS A 27 3.02 12.91 11.77
N SER A 28 4.13 12.39 12.31
CA SER A 28 5.40 12.25 11.60
C SER A 28 5.54 10.93 10.86
N ASP A 29 4.61 9.99 11.06
CA ASP A 29 4.71 8.68 10.42
C ASP A 29 4.43 8.83 8.92
N PRO A 30 5.27 8.26 8.04
CA PRO A 30 5.07 8.40 6.61
C PRO A 30 3.76 7.76 6.17
N THR A 31 2.97 8.52 5.43
CA THR A 31 1.74 8.06 4.78
C THR A 31 1.75 8.40 3.30
N TYR A 32 1.02 7.63 2.52
CA TYR A 32 0.74 7.95 1.13
C TYR A 32 -0.75 7.74 0.84
N VAL A 33 -1.40 8.75 0.27
CA VAL A 33 -2.84 8.71 -0.04
C VAL A 33 -2.99 8.24 -1.48
N ALA A 34 -3.62 7.09 -1.65
CA ALA A 34 -3.98 6.53 -2.95
C ALA A 34 -5.49 6.69 -3.18
N ARG A 35 -5.88 6.99 -4.41
CA ARG A 35 -7.27 7.27 -4.80
C ARG A 35 -7.87 6.09 -5.55
N ALA A 36 -9.19 5.96 -5.45
CA ALA A 36 -9.98 5.01 -6.20
C ALA A 36 -9.62 5.01 -7.69
N GLY A 37 -9.48 3.82 -8.25
CA GLY A 37 -9.14 3.61 -9.66
C GLY A 37 -7.65 3.76 -9.99
N GLU A 38 -6.81 4.25 -9.06
CA GLU A 38 -5.36 4.31 -9.32
C GLU A 38 -4.75 2.91 -9.46
N LEU A 39 -3.80 2.81 -10.39
CA LEU A 39 -3.08 1.58 -10.72
C LEU A 39 -1.59 1.78 -10.45
N TYR A 40 -0.99 0.81 -9.79
CA TYR A 40 0.44 0.82 -9.48
C TYR A 40 1.10 -0.45 -9.93
N PHE A 41 2.25 -0.33 -10.60
CA PHE A 41 3.13 -1.48 -10.84
C PHE A 41 3.86 -1.85 -9.55
N VAL A 42 3.82 -3.13 -9.21
CA VAL A 42 4.42 -3.68 -7.99
C VAL A 42 5.32 -4.86 -8.33
N THR A 43 6.45 -4.97 -7.63
CA THR A 43 7.40 -6.08 -7.79
C THR A 43 7.07 -7.26 -6.89
N SER A 44 6.40 -7.00 -5.75
CA SER A 44 5.93 -8.03 -4.82
C SER A 44 4.75 -7.57 -3.97
N ILE A 45 3.90 -8.54 -3.60
CA ILE A 45 2.85 -8.38 -2.60
C ILE A 45 2.94 -9.60 -1.67
N ASP A 46 3.23 -9.34 -0.40
CA ASP A 46 3.12 -10.31 0.69
C ASP A 46 1.74 -10.18 1.35
N ARG A 47 0.99 -11.28 1.31
CA ARG A 47 -0.40 -11.39 1.79
C ARG A 47 -0.53 -12.13 3.11
N ASP A 48 0.59 -12.47 3.74
CA ASP A 48 0.57 -13.13 5.04
C ASP A 48 0.16 -12.13 6.14
N VAL A 49 -1.13 -11.86 6.20
CA VAL A 49 -1.73 -10.91 7.15
C VAL A 49 -1.55 -11.36 8.61
N LYS A 50 -1.42 -12.68 8.85
CA LYS A 50 -1.19 -13.25 10.19
C LYS A 50 0.21 -12.88 10.70
N LYS A 51 1.22 -12.90 9.83
CA LYS A 51 2.59 -12.48 10.15
C LYS A 51 2.68 -11.02 10.60
N TYR A 52 1.79 -10.18 10.10
CA TYR A 52 1.78 -8.74 10.40
C TYR A 52 0.70 -8.34 11.42
N GLY A 53 0.01 -9.32 12.01
CA GLY A 53 -0.95 -9.13 13.09
C GLY A 53 -2.16 -8.27 12.71
N GLY A 54 -2.54 -8.24 11.43
CA GLY A 54 -3.55 -7.29 10.94
C GLY A 54 -4.25 -7.78 9.69
N ASP A 55 -4.74 -6.83 8.91
CA ASP A 55 -5.47 -7.02 7.66
C ASP A 55 -4.80 -6.26 6.50
N HIS A 56 -3.52 -5.94 6.67
CA HIS A 56 -2.70 -5.26 5.67
C HIS A 56 -1.84 -6.22 4.88
N TRP A 57 -1.77 -5.98 3.57
CA TRP A 57 -0.72 -6.56 2.72
C TRP A 57 0.51 -5.67 2.76
N LYS A 58 1.68 -6.30 2.65
CA LYS A 58 2.94 -5.60 2.44
C LYS A 58 3.25 -5.57 0.95
N VAL A 59 3.27 -4.38 0.37
CA VAL A 59 3.41 -4.17 -1.07
C VAL A 59 4.72 -3.44 -1.36
N THR A 60 5.49 -3.96 -2.30
CA THR A 60 6.69 -3.30 -2.82
C THR A 60 6.42 -2.80 -4.23
N PHE A 61 6.47 -1.48 -4.42
CA PHE A 61 6.19 -0.81 -5.68
C PHE A 61 7.41 -0.81 -6.61
N GLU A 62 7.19 -0.80 -7.92
CA GLU A 62 8.27 -0.63 -8.90
C GLU A 62 8.91 0.76 -8.80
N LYS A 63 8.08 1.80 -8.66
CA LYS A 63 8.52 3.18 -8.42
C LYS A 63 8.27 3.54 -6.96
N LYS A 64 9.25 4.21 -6.34
CA LYS A 64 9.11 4.71 -4.97
C LYS A 64 8.01 5.78 -4.90
N LEU A 65 7.22 5.75 -3.84
CA LEU A 65 6.15 6.71 -3.58
C LEU A 65 6.64 7.79 -2.60
N GLN A 66 6.26 9.03 -2.84
CA GLN A 66 6.64 10.18 -2.00
C GLN A 66 5.67 10.31 -0.82
N PRO A 67 6.12 10.19 0.44
CA PRO A 67 5.25 10.40 1.60
C PRO A 67 4.64 11.80 1.64
N ARG A 68 3.41 11.92 2.14
CA ARG A 68 2.69 13.19 2.29
C ARG A 68 3.40 14.13 3.25
N GLU A 69 4.00 13.59 4.31
CA GLU A 69 4.70 14.31 5.36
C GLU A 69 6.08 14.83 4.89
N GLY A 70 6.50 14.48 3.67
CA GLY A 70 7.81 14.79 3.11
C GLY A 70 8.86 13.72 3.39
N GLY A 71 10.13 14.05 3.10
CA GLY A 71 11.26 13.13 3.28
C GLY A 71 11.56 12.26 2.05
N ASN A 72 12.22 11.13 2.27
CA ASN A 72 12.72 10.27 1.19
C ASN A 72 11.59 9.40 0.59
N PRO A 73 11.56 9.19 -0.74
CA PRO A 73 10.64 8.24 -1.37
C PRO A 73 10.78 6.83 -0.80
N ILE A 74 9.66 6.18 -0.54
CA ILE A 74 9.58 4.84 0.07
C ILE A 74 8.99 3.85 -0.92
N GLN A 75 9.61 2.67 -1.00
CA GLN A 75 9.22 1.64 -1.96
C GLN A 75 8.23 0.62 -1.40
N THR A 76 8.27 0.34 -0.10
CA THR A 76 7.47 -0.71 0.51
C THR A 76 6.51 -0.13 1.52
N TRP A 77 5.25 -0.54 1.44
CA TRP A 77 4.17 -0.02 2.26
C TRP A 77 3.24 -1.13 2.71
N PHE A 78 2.56 -0.90 3.83
CA PHE A 78 1.39 -1.66 4.26
C PHE A 78 0.13 -0.99 3.73
N VAL A 79 -0.75 -1.79 3.13
CA VAL A 79 -2.01 -1.34 2.53
C VAL A 79 -3.14 -2.22 3.04
N TYR A 80 -4.30 -1.65 3.34
CA TYR A 80 -5.43 -2.45 3.83
C TYR A 80 -5.94 -3.35 2.70
N GLN A 81 -6.02 -4.66 2.93
CA GLN A 81 -6.38 -5.61 1.88
C GLN A 81 -7.82 -5.41 1.36
N GLY A 82 -8.69 -4.85 2.19
CA GLY A 82 -10.07 -4.55 1.81
C GLY A 82 -10.17 -3.52 0.69
N ASP A 83 -9.17 -2.66 0.54
CA ASP A 83 -9.19 -1.49 -0.35
C ASP A 83 -8.52 -1.73 -1.71
N VAL A 84 -7.86 -2.88 -1.86
CA VAL A 84 -6.97 -3.13 -3.00
C VAL A 84 -7.30 -4.45 -3.70
N GLU A 85 -6.94 -4.51 -4.98
CA GLU A 85 -6.97 -5.72 -5.80
C GLU A 85 -5.62 -5.91 -6.48
N GLU A 86 -5.19 -7.16 -6.64
CA GLU A 86 -4.04 -7.48 -7.48
C GLU A 86 -4.52 -8.02 -8.83
N TYR A 87 -4.05 -7.41 -9.91
CA TYR A 87 -4.07 -8.03 -11.24
C TYR A 87 -2.71 -8.63 -11.55
N ARG A 88 -2.67 -9.95 -11.68
CA ARG A 88 -1.48 -10.67 -12.13
C ARG A 88 -1.41 -10.60 -13.64
N LEU A 89 -0.25 -10.20 -14.16
CA LEU A 89 0.03 -10.29 -15.58
C LEU A 89 0.19 -11.78 -15.93
N VAL A 90 -0.82 -12.35 -16.61
CA VAL A 90 -0.74 -13.70 -17.17
C VAL A 90 0.15 -13.60 -18.41
N LYS A 91 1.20 -14.43 -18.46
CA LYS A 91 2.05 -14.60 -19.65
C LYS A 91 1.47 -15.64 -20.59
#